data_AF-A0A5E7G623-F1
#
_entry.id   AF-A0A5E7G623-F1
#
_cell.length_a   1.000
_cell.length_b   1.000
_cell.length_c   1.000
_cell.angle_alpha   90.00
_cell.angle_beta   90.00
_cell.angle_gamma   90.00
#
_symmetry.space_group_name_H-M   'P 1'
#
loop_
_entity.id
_entity.type
_entity.pdbx_description
1 polymer ?
#
loop_
_entity_poly.entity_id
_entity_poly.type
_entity_poly.pdbx_seq_one_letter_code
_entity_poly.pdbx_strand_id
1 'polypeptide(L)'
;MSFFMITYGSTQVEELYIGRTGEEVVARARELIDQWPEYLAMSDEEILELAKAGELEFDLVEIHAPWPGDSIDHHELINIYELQQAR
;
A
#
# COMPACT_ATOMS: atom_id res chain seq x y z
N MET A 1 12.98 3.53 11.22
CA MET A 1 12.83 3.49 9.75
C MET A 1 11.35 3.37 9.49
N SER A 2 10.79 4.22 8.63
CA SER A 2 9.43 4.08 8.13
C SER A 2 9.37 2.97 7.08
N PHE A 3 8.16 2.57 6.73
CA PHE A 3 7.86 1.67 5.62
C PHE A 3 6.66 2.19 4.84
N PHE A 4 6.40 1.62 3.67
CA PHE A 4 5.28 2.01 2.81
C PHE A 4 4.17 0.99 2.89
N MET A 5 2.94 1.47 2.80
CA MET A 5 1.73 0.68 2.84
C MET A 5 0.81 1.11 1.70
N ILE A 6 0.30 0.15 0.94
CA ILE A 6 -0.81 0.37 0.01
C ILE A 6 -2.07 -0.13 0.70
N THR A 7 -3.11 0.71 0.73
CA THR A 7 -4.44 0.37 1.25
C THR A 7 -5.49 0.55 0.19
N TYR A 8 -6.40 -0.41 0.09
CA TYR A 8 -7.56 -0.33 -0.79
C TYR A 8 -8.83 -0.77 -0.06
N GLY A 9 -9.92 -0.05 -0.30
CA GLY A 9 -11.23 -0.34 0.25
C GLY A 9 -12.12 0.90 0.31
N SER A 10 -13.43 0.70 0.16
CA SER A 10 -14.38 1.80 -0.03
C SER A 10 -14.91 2.39 1.28
N THR A 11 -15.25 1.54 2.26
CA THR A 11 -15.71 1.96 3.61
C THR A 11 -14.79 1.51 4.73
N GLN A 12 -13.99 0.48 4.48
CA GLN A 12 -12.98 -0.10 5.37
C GLN A 12 -11.85 -0.63 4.50
N VAL A 13 -10.65 -0.79 5.07
CA VAL A 13 -9.54 -1.41 4.34
C VAL A 13 -9.85 -2.88 4.11
N GLU A 14 -9.90 -3.30 2.84
CA GLU A 14 -10.15 -4.68 2.41
C GLU A 14 -8.86 -5.37 1.98
N GLU A 15 -7.99 -4.62 1.31
CA GLU A 15 -6.69 -5.11 0.84
C GLU A 15 -5.58 -4.18 1.33
N LEU A 16 -4.48 -4.79 1.78
CA LEU A 16 -3.37 -4.06 2.39
C LEU A 16 -2.05 -4.78 2.12
N TYR A 17 -1.08 -4.02 1.62
CA TYR A 17 0.26 -4.50 1.29
C TYR A 17 1.31 -3.60 1.93
N ILE A 18 2.43 -4.17 2.37
CA ILE A 18 3.55 -3.41 2.94
C ILE A 18 4.87 -3.70 2.24
N GLY A 19 5.71 -2.68 2.13
CA GLY A 19 7.06 -2.77 1.57
C GLY A 19 8.01 -1.79 2.26
N ARG A 20 9.32 -2.07 2.25
CA ARG A 20 10.32 -1.17 2.84
C ARG A 20 10.61 0.04 1.95
N THR A 21 10.28 -0.07 0.66
CA THR A 21 10.36 1.01 -0.32
C THR A 21 9.03 1.14 -1.07
N GLY A 22 8.83 2.28 -1.74
CA GLY A 22 7.67 2.50 -2.61
C GLY A 22 7.55 1.46 -3.72
N GLU A 23 8.66 1.16 -4.40
CA GLU A 23 8.70 0.13 -5.45
C GLU A 23 8.37 -1.26 -4.89
N GLU A 24 8.88 -1.62 -3.71
CA GLU A 24 8.60 -2.92 -3.10
C GLU A 24 7.12 -3.08 -2.74
N VAL A 25 6.48 -2.03 -2.20
CA VAL A 25 5.06 -2.13 -1.85
C VAL A 25 4.18 -2.22 -3.09
N VAL A 26 4.51 -1.50 -4.17
CA VAL A 26 3.80 -1.58 -5.46
C VAL A 26 3.95 -2.99 -6.06
N ALA A 27 5.17 -3.53 -6.09
CA ALA A 27 5.43 -4.87 -6.59
C ALA A 27 4.66 -5.94 -5.79
N ARG A 28 4.52 -5.77 -4.46
CA ARG A 28 3.73 -6.68 -3.62
C ARG A 28 2.23 -6.51 -3.81
N ALA A 29 1.76 -5.28 -4.05
CA ALA A 29 0.36 -4.98 -4.35
C ALA A 29 -0.02 -5.27 -5.81
N ARG A 30 0.88 -5.83 -6.62
CA ARG A 30 0.65 -6.00 -8.06
C ARG A 30 -0.57 -6.85 -8.38
N GLU A 31 -0.86 -7.87 -7.57
CA GLU A 31 -2.07 -8.69 -7.71
C GLU A 31 -3.36 -7.87 -7.58
N LEU A 32 -3.35 -6.84 -6.73
CA LEU A 32 -4.44 -5.88 -6.59
C LEU A 32 -4.44 -4.88 -7.75
N ILE A 33 -3.29 -4.27 -8.05
CA ILE A 33 -3.16 -3.22 -9.06
C ILE A 33 -3.52 -3.73 -10.47
N ASP A 34 -3.20 -4.98 -10.78
CA ASP A 34 -3.50 -5.60 -12.07
C ASP A 34 -5.00 -5.91 -12.26
N GLN A 35 -5.84 -5.71 -11.24
CA GLN A 35 -7.30 -5.78 -11.39
C GLN A 35 -7.84 -4.63 -12.27
N TRP A 36 -7.11 -3.52 -12.37
CA TRP A 36 -7.45 -2.40 -13.25
C TRP A 36 -6.72 -2.51 -14.60
N PRO A 37 -7.45 -2.62 -15.72
CA PRO A 37 -6.84 -2.78 -17.03
C PRO A 37 -5.89 -1.66 -17.44
N GLU A 38 -6.14 -0.42 -16.99
CA GLU A 38 -5.27 0.73 -17.25
C GLU A 38 -3.87 0.60 -16.64
N TYR A 39 -3.72 -0.17 -15.55
CA TYR A 39 -2.46 -0.30 -14.82
C TYR A 39 -1.63 -1.52 -15.24
N LEU A 40 -2.25 -2.51 -15.90
CA LEU A 40 -1.59 -3.74 -16.38
C LEU A 40 -0.33 -3.47 -17.22
N ALA A 41 -0.34 -2.42 -18.03
CA ALA A 41 0.77 -2.07 -18.92
C ALA A 41 1.77 -1.08 -18.28
N MET A 42 1.44 -0.54 -17.10
CA MET A 42 2.27 0.44 -16.39
C MET A 42 3.33 -0.25 -15.55
N SER A 43 4.52 0.34 -15.54
CA SER A 43 5.61 -0.08 -14.67
C SER A 43 5.34 0.32 -13.21
N ASP A 44 6.01 -0.37 -12.28
CA ASP A 44 5.87 -0.08 -10.85
C ASP A 44 6.31 1.34 -10.49
N GLU A 45 7.27 1.92 -11.23
CA GLU A 45 7.70 3.32 -11.09
C GLU A 45 6.59 4.30 -11.49
N GLU A 46 5.91 4.06 -12.62
CA GLU A 46 4.78 4.89 -13.06
C GLU A 46 3.63 4.83 -12.07
N ILE A 47 3.29 3.62 -11.59
CA ILE A 47 2.27 3.43 -10.57
C ILE A 47 2.65 4.14 -9.28
N LEU A 48 3.91 4.05 -8.85
CA LEU A 48 4.38 4.72 -7.64
C LEU A 48 4.24 6.25 -7.75
N GLU A 49 4.53 6.84 -8.91
CA GLU A 49 4.38 8.28 -9.12
C GLU A 49 2.91 8.71 -9.11
N LEU A 50 2.02 7.95 -9.75
CA LEU A 50 0.56 8.19 -9.70
C LEU A 50 0.00 8.04 -8.28
N ALA A 51 0.49 7.04 -7.54
CA ALA A 51 0.07 6.79 -6.16
C ALA A 51 0.48 7.96 -5.25
N LYS A 52 1.68 8.52 -5.43
CA LYS A 52 2.13 9.73 -4.72
C LYS A 52 1.31 10.97 -5.09
N ALA A 53 0.82 11.04 -6.32
CA ALA A 53 -0.06 12.12 -6.78
C ALA A 53 -1.50 12.00 -6.25
N GLY A 54 -1.89 10.84 -5.70
CA GLY A 54 -3.25 10.57 -5.25
C GLY A 54 -4.24 10.41 -6.40
N GLU A 55 -3.78 9.93 -7.56
CA GLU A 55 -4.57 9.79 -8.80
C GLU A 55 -5.01 8.33 -9.05
N LEU A 56 -4.97 7.47 -8.05
CA LEU A 56 -5.30 6.04 -8.14
C LEU A 56 -6.47 5.66 -7.20
N GLU A 57 -7.05 4.48 -7.40
CA GLU A 57 -8.14 3.94 -6.57
C GLU A 57 -7.69 3.43 -5.20
N PHE A 58 -6.37 3.28 -5.01
CA PHE A 58 -5.76 2.87 -3.76
C PHE A 58 -4.85 3.97 -3.22
N ASP A 59 -4.66 3.97 -1.91
CA ASP A 59 -3.82 4.94 -1.23
C ASP A 59 -2.42 4.37 -0.99
N LEU A 60 -1.39 5.19 -1.22
CA LEU A 60 -0.03 4.94 -0.77
C LEU A 60 0.27 5.78 0.46
N VAL A 61 0.60 5.11 1.57
CA VAL A 61 0.84 5.74 2.86
C VAL A 61 2.23 5.39 3.36
N GLU A 62 2.99 6.41 3.78
CA GLU A 62 4.22 6.20 4.53
C GLU A 62 3.89 5.99 6.02
N ILE A 63 4.23 4.81 6.53
CA ILE A 63 3.98 4.41 7.91
C ILE A 63 5.20 4.71 8.77
N HIS A 64 5.02 5.57 9.77
CA HIS A 64 6.08 5.97 10.70
C HIS A 64 6.15 5.05 11.93
N ALA A 65 6.28 3.75 11.69
CA ALA A 65 6.42 2.72 12.71
C ALA A 65 7.54 1.72 12.37
N PRO A 66 8.04 0.93 13.34
CA PRO A 66 8.98 -0.15 13.06
C PRO A 66 8.41 -1.16 12.06
N TRP A 67 9.26 -1.71 11.20
CA TRP A 67 8.88 -2.77 10.26
C TRP A 67 8.30 -3.97 11.03
N PRO A 68 7.06 -4.39 10.72
CA PRO A 68 6.42 -5.47 11.47
C PRO A 68 6.95 -6.86 11.12
N GLY A 69 7.62 -7.03 9.97
CA GLY A 69 8.07 -8.31 9.47
C GLY A 69 7.37 -8.71 8.17
N ASP A 70 7.93 -9.71 7.48
CA ASP A 70 7.40 -10.21 6.19
C ASP A 70 6.26 -11.23 6.34
N SER A 71 5.92 -11.61 7.57
CA SER A 71 4.88 -12.62 7.88
C SER A 71 3.82 -12.09 8.84
N ILE A 72 3.69 -10.77 8.93
CA ILE A 72 2.61 -10.13 9.70
C ILE A 72 1.26 -10.47 9.07
N ASP A 73 0.25 -10.69 9.90
CA ASP A 73 -1.10 -10.95 9.42
C ASP A 73 -1.82 -9.66 9.01
N HIS A 74 -2.86 -9.83 8.21
CA HIS A 74 -3.65 -8.74 7.67
C HIS A 74 -4.34 -7.90 8.76
N HIS A 75 -4.78 -8.52 9.87
CA HIS A 75 -5.47 -7.82 10.94
C HIS A 75 -4.51 -6.95 11.77
N GLU A 76 -3.30 -7.44 12.04
CA GLU A 76 -2.24 -6.62 12.65
C GLU A 76 -1.83 -5.44 11.76
N LEU A 77 -1.81 -5.63 10.43
CA LEU A 77 -1.54 -4.54 9.50
C LEU A 77 -2.60 -3.44 9.52
N ILE A 78 -3.89 -3.81 9.54
CA ILE A 78 -4.99 -2.85 9.69
C ILE A 78 -4.85 -2.09 11.01
N ASN A 79 -4.54 -2.78 12.11
CA ASN A 79 -4.33 -2.12 13.40
C ASN A 79 -3.20 -1.07 13.35
N ILE A 80 -2.09 -1.37 12.67
CA ILE A 80 -0.98 -0.40 12.51
C ILE A 80 -1.46 0.83 11.72
N TYR A 81 -2.22 0.61 10.66
CA TYR A 81 -2.78 1.68 9.84
C TYR A 81 -3.74 2.58 10.64
N GLU A 82 -4.70 1.99 11.35
CA GLU A 82 -5.68 2.72 12.16
C GLU A 82 -5.01 3.52 13.29
N LEU A 83 -3.99 2.94 13.94
CA LEU A 83 -3.21 3.61 14.99
C LEU A 83 -2.44 4.83 14.47
N GLN A 84 -2.07 4.83 13.19
CA GLN A 84 -1.45 6.00 12.55
C GLN A 84 -2.48 7.06 12.18
N GLN A 85 -3.62 6.69 11.62
CA GLN A 85 -4.69 7.63 11.26
C GLN A 85 -5.29 8.35 12.49
N ALA A 86 -5.25 7.71 13.66
CA ALA A 86 -5.71 8.30 14.91
C ALA A 86 -4.75 9.33 15.53
N ARG A 87 -3.55 9.55 14.96
CA ARG A 87 -2.55 10.51 15.44
C ARG A 87 -2.64 11.84 14.69
#